data_AF-A0A4P7SLR2-F1
#
_entry.id   AF-A0A4P7SLR2-F1
#
_cell.length_a   1.000
_cell.length_b   1.000
_cell.length_c   1.000
_cell.angle_alpha   90.00
_cell.angle_beta   90.00
_cell.angle_gamma   90.00
#
_symmetry.space_group_name_H-M   'P 1'
#
loop_
_entity.id
_entity.type
_entity.pdbx_description
1 polymer ?
#
loop_
_entity_poly.entity_id
_entity_poly.type
_entity_poly.pdbx_seq_one_letter_code
_entity_poly.pdbx_strand_id
1 'polypeptide(L)'
;MDRNWNELLQELRVTQTGAQILTGFLLTVPFQSRFGDLDDHQRTTYLVLVVMAVVATILFIAPVSLHRLLFRRRLKPQLVDAGHWFARAGLVALALTLAGATMLLFDLVLSRTAGYVVGGGLLLVVAGAWLVLPHVIARRATADEDAGPD
;
A
#
# COMPACT_ATOMS: atom_id res chain seq x y z
N MET A 1 -10.26 -22.65 -0.48
CA MET A 1 -9.74 -22.04 0.76
C MET A 1 -8.22 -22.00 0.75
N ASP A 2 -7.52 -23.14 0.80
CA ASP A 2 -6.04 -23.14 0.83
C ASP A 2 -5.42 -22.60 -0.49
N ARG A 3 -6.09 -22.78 -1.63
CA ARG A 3 -5.70 -22.16 -2.91
C ARG A 3 -5.79 -20.63 -2.89
N ASN A 4 -6.96 -20.05 -2.59
CA ASN A 4 -7.14 -18.60 -2.50
C ASN A 4 -6.20 -17.97 -1.48
N TRP A 5 -5.92 -18.67 -0.37
CA TRP A 5 -4.93 -18.23 0.62
C TRP A 5 -3.51 -18.22 0.06
N ASN A 6 -3.11 -19.26 -0.67
CA ASN A 6 -1.80 -19.30 -1.33
C ASN A 6 -1.66 -18.21 -2.41
N GLU A 7 -2.71 -17.95 -3.18
CA GLU A 7 -2.76 -16.85 -4.16
C GLU A 7 -2.61 -15.49 -3.46
N LEU A 8 -3.36 -15.23 -2.38
CA LEU A 8 -3.22 -14.03 -1.56
C LEU A 8 -1.80 -13.86 -1.01
N LEU A 9 -1.21 -14.92 -0.44
CA LEU A 9 0.16 -14.86 0.09
C LEU A 9 1.19 -14.62 -1.02
N GLN A 10 0.95 -15.10 -2.24
CA GLN A 10 1.81 -14.84 -3.38
C GLN A 10 1.72 -13.36 -3.81
N GLU A 11 0.52 -12.81 -3.94
CA GLU A 11 0.30 -11.38 -4.24
C GLU A 11 0.93 -10.47 -3.18
N LEU A 12 0.77 -10.83 -1.91
CA LEU A 12 1.38 -10.13 -0.79
C LEU A 12 2.91 -10.17 -0.86
N ARG A 13 3.50 -11.31 -1.19
CA ARG A 13 4.96 -11.44 -1.32
C ARG A 13 5.53 -10.55 -2.43
N VAL A 14 4.83 -10.46 -3.56
CA VAL A 14 5.21 -9.55 -4.67
C VAL A 14 5.21 -8.10 -4.16
N THR A 15 4.15 -7.70 -3.47
CA THR A 15 3.99 -6.32 -3.01
C THR A 15 4.90 -5.95 -1.83
N GLN A 16 5.17 -6.91 -0.95
CA GLN A 16 5.98 -6.74 0.25
C GLN A 16 7.40 -6.28 -0.07
N THR A 17 7.97 -6.73 -1.18
CA THR A 17 9.32 -6.34 -1.61
C THR A 17 9.41 -4.82 -1.82
N GLY A 18 8.40 -4.22 -2.46
CA GLY A 18 8.33 -2.76 -2.65
C GLY A 18 8.25 -2.01 -1.33
N ALA A 19 7.44 -2.50 -0.39
CA ALA A 19 7.31 -1.90 0.94
C ALA A 19 8.61 -1.99 1.75
N GLN A 20 9.32 -3.11 1.69
CA GLN A 20 10.60 -3.29 2.38
C GLN A 20 11.68 -2.36 1.84
N ILE A 21 11.78 -2.23 0.51
CA ILE A 21 12.72 -1.32 -0.14
C ILE A 21 12.43 0.12 0.28
N LEU A 22 11.17 0.56 0.18
CA LEU A 22 10.78 1.92 0.58
C LEU A 22 11.06 2.18 2.06
N THR A 23 10.71 1.24 2.94
CA THR A 23 10.97 1.33 4.38
C THR A 23 12.47 1.45 4.65
N GLY A 24 13.29 0.60 4.02
CA GLY A 24 14.74 0.64 4.14
C GLY A 24 15.32 1.98 3.69
N PHE A 25 14.88 2.50 2.54
CA PHE A 25 15.30 3.83 2.08
C PHE A 25 14.93 4.91 3.09
N LEU A 26 13.68 4.95 3.57
CA LEU A 26 13.26 5.92 4.57
C LEU A 26 14.11 5.84 5.84
N LEU A 27 14.44 4.65 6.34
CA LEU A 27 15.26 4.49 7.55
C LEU A 27 16.72 4.96 7.39
N THR A 28 17.22 5.12 6.17
CA THR A 28 18.58 5.61 5.93
C THR A 28 18.68 7.14 5.87
N VAL A 29 17.57 7.84 5.63
CA VAL A 29 17.51 9.31 5.48
C VAL A 29 18.09 10.07 6.70
N PRO A 30 17.88 9.66 7.97
CA PRO A 30 18.39 10.40 9.14
C PRO A 30 19.92 10.43 9.23
N PHE A 31 20.60 9.51 8.55
CA PHE A 31 22.06 9.42 8.53
C PHE A 31 22.67 10.21 7.36
N GLN A 32 21.85 10.81 6.50
CA GLN A 32 22.32 11.67 5.41
C GLN A 32 22.70 13.04 5.96
N SER A 33 23.78 13.64 5.42
CA SER A 33 24.30 14.93 5.88
C SER A 33 23.28 16.08 5.87
N ARG A 34 22.33 16.03 4.93
CA ARG A 34 21.26 17.04 4.76
C ARG A 34 20.06 16.86 5.70
N PHE A 35 20.01 15.81 6.52
CA PHE A 35 18.86 15.59 7.40
C PHE A 35 18.70 16.72 8.44
N GLY A 36 19.81 17.32 8.88
CA GLY A 36 19.79 18.47 9.78
C GLY A 36 19.16 19.73 9.18
N ASP A 37 19.13 19.84 7.85
CA ASP A 37 18.62 21.00 7.12
C ASP A 37 17.09 20.95 6.93
N LEU A 38 16.45 19.84 7.30
CA LEU A 38 14.99 19.69 7.21
C LEU A 38 14.30 20.65 8.16
N ASP A 39 13.33 21.39 7.63
CA ASP A 39 12.39 22.15 8.46
C ASP A 39 11.46 21.23 9.25
N ASP A 40 10.74 21.80 10.23
CA ASP A 40 9.88 21.03 11.13
C ASP A 40 8.75 20.30 10.40
N HIS A 41 8.22 20.85 9.30
CA HIS A 41 7.18 20.20 8.52
C HIS A 41 7.72 19.00 7.75
N GLN A 42 8.87 19.17 7.09
CA GLN A 42 9.55 18.10 6.36
C GLN A 42 9.94 16.96 7.30
N ARG A 43 10.49 17.29 8.47
CA ARG A 43 10.87 16.32 9.50
C ARG A 43 9.65 15.57 10.05
N THR A 44 8.57 16.27 10.36
CA THR A 44 7.32 15.65 10.85
C THR A 44 6.73 14.74 9.78
N THR A 45 6.66 15.21 8.52
CA THR A 45 6.16 14.43 7.39
C THR A 45 7.01 13.16 7.20
N TYR A 46 8.33 13.29 7.22
CA TYR A 46 9.25 12.15 7.17
C TYR A 46 8.97 11.11 8.26
N LEU A 47 8.82 11.53 9.53
CA LEU A 47 8.56 10.60 10.63
C LEU A 47 7.20 9.90 10.48
N VAL A 48 6.17 10.61 10.03
CA VAL A 48 4.87 10.01 9.70
C VAL A 48 5.02 8.95 8.62
N LEU A 49 5.78 9.23 7.55
CA LEU A 49 6.01 8.27 6.47
C LEU A 49 6.77 7.02 6.94
N VAL A 50 7.77 7.18 7.81
CA VAL A 50 8.47 6.03 8.41
C VAL A 50 7.49 5.15 9.19
N VAL A 51 6.65 5.75 10.03
CA VAL A 51 5.64 5.00 10.80
C VAL A 51 4.65 4.30 9.87
N MET A 52 4.18 4.97 8.82
CA MET A 52 3.28 4.37 7.84
C MET A 52 3.92 3.20 7.09
N ALA A 53 5.20 3.30 6.72
CA ALA A 53 5.93 2.23 6.05
C ALA A 53 6.09 1.00 6.95
N VAL A 54 6.39 1.22 8.23
CA VAL A 54 6.44 0.15 9.26
C VAL A 54 5.07 -0.47 9.45
N VAL A 55 4.00 0.32 9.55
CA VAL A 55 2.62 -0.18 9.66
C VAL A 55 2.24 -1.01 8.44
N ALA A 56 2.54 -0.54 7.22
CA ALA A 56 2.30 -1.31 5.99
C ALA A 56 3.03 -2.67 6.04
N THR A 57 4.28 -2.68 6.49
CA THR A 57 5.07 -3.90 6.65
C THR A 57 4.44 -4.88 7.65
N ILE A 58 3.98 -4.37 8.81
CA ILE A 58 3.29 -5.18 9.82
C ILE A 58 2.00 -5.77 9.26
N LEU A 59 1.21 -4.97 8.54
CA LEU A 59 -0.05 -5.40 7.92
C LEU A 59 0.19 -6.51 6.88
N PHE A 60 1.27 -6.46 6.11
CA PHE A 60 1.62 -7.54 5.17
C PHE A 60 2.11 -8.83 5.85
N ILE A 61 2.73 -8.74 7.03
CA ILE A 61 3.18 -9.90 7.80
C ILE A 61 2.02 -10.54 8.59
N ALA A 62 1.03 -9.74 9.02
CA ALA A 62 -0.08 -10.18 9.87
C ALA A 62 -0.84 -11.43 9.36
N PRO A 63 -1.18 -11.57 8.06
CA PRO A 63 -1.84 -12.77 7.51
C PRO A 63 -1.07 -14.06 7.79
N VAL A 64 0.26 -14.04 7.64
CA VAL A 64 1.12 -15.21 7.87
C VAL A 64 1.07 -15.65 9.33
N SER A 65 1.17 -14.68 10.26
CA SER A 65 1.06 -14.93 11.70
C SER A 65 -0.32 -15.45 12.09
N LEU A 66 -1.37 -14.84 11.54
CA LEU A 66 -2.76 -15.21 11.79
C LEU A 66 -3.03 -16.65 11.33
N HIS A 67 -2.56 -17.01 10.13
CA HIS A 67 -2.65 -18.38 9.64
C HIS A 67 -1.91 -19.36 10.52
N ARG A 68 -0.67 -19.05 10.94
CA ARG A 68 0.10 -19.93 11.82
C ARG A 68 -0.60 -20.21 13.16
N LEU A 69 -1.33 -19.23 13.71
CA LEU A 69 -2.01 -19.34 15.00
C LEU A 69 -3.39 -20.02 14.91
N LEU A 70 -4.19 -19.70 13.90
CA LEU A 70 -5.58 -20.14 13.78
C LEU A 70 -5.77 -21.40 12.95
N PHE A 71 -4.78 -21.84 12.18
CA PHE A 71 -4.86 -23.09 11.41
C PHE A 71 -5.15 -24.32 12.31
N ARG A 72 -4.69 -24.30 13.57
CA ARG A 72 -4.97 -25.36 14.56
C ARG A 72 -6.41 -25.37 15.09
N ARG A 73 -7.20 -24.30 14.86
CA ARG A 73 -8.57 -24.13 15.38
C ARG A 73 -9.70 -24.40 14.36
N ARG A 74 -9.39 -24.81 13.12
CA ARG A 74 -10.36 -25.10 12.03
C ARG A 74 -11.30 -23.93 11.62
N LEU A 75 -11.02 -22.69 12.03
CA LEU A 75 -11.79 -21.48 11.67
C LEU A 75 -11.34 -20.92 10.30
N LYS A 76 -11.51 -21.71 9.23
CA LYS A 76 -10.96 -21.42 7.90
C LYS A 76 -11.58 -20.20 7.16
N PRO A 77 -12.90 -19.92 7.20
CA PRO A 77 -13.49 -18.82 6.42
C PRO A 77 -13.10 -17.43 6.94
N GLN A 78 -13.20 -17.22 8.26
CA GLN A 78 -12.87 -15.96 8.94
C GLN A 78 -11.41 -15.54 8.76
N LEU A 79 -10.53 -16.51 8.50
CA LEU A 79 -9.11 -16.31 8.28
C LEU A 79 -8.82 -15.62 6.94
N VAL A 80 -9.56 -16.00 5.89
CA VAL A 80 -9.40 -15.46 4.55
C VAL A 80 -9.90 -14.02 4.49
N ASP A 81 -11.05 -13.73 5.11
CA ASP A 81 -11.61 -12.37 5.17
C ASP A 81 -10.68 -11.41 5.94
N ALA A 82 -10.15 -11.86 7.09
CA ALA A 82 -9.16 -11.10 7.85
C ALA A 82 -7.87 -10.87 7.04
N GLY A 83 -7.39 -11.90 6.32
CA GLY A 83 -6.24 -11.79 5.43
C GLY A 83 -6.42 -10.76 4.32
N HIS A 84 -7.58 -10.75 3.66
CA HIS A 84 -7.91 -9.74 2.65
C HIS A 84 -8.01 -8.33 3.24
N TRP A 85 -8.55 -8.20 4.45
CA TRP A 85 -8.59 -6.91 5.14
C TRP A 85 -7.18 -6.37 5.43
N PHE A 86 -6.30 -7.20 5.99
CA PHE A 86 -4.90 -6.84 6.23
C PHE A 86 -4.16 -6.48 4.94
N ALA A 87 -4.35 -7.28 3.88
CA ALA A 87 -3.75 -7.01 2.58
C ALA A 87 -4.19 -5.67 2.00
N ARG A 88 -5.51 -5.39 2.04
CA ARG A 88 -6.07 -4.12 1.55
C ARG A 88 -5.59 -2.94 2.40
N ALA A 89 -5.60 -3.05 3.72
CA ALA A 89 -5.11 -2.00 4.61
C ALA A 89 -3.61 -1.74 4.38
N GLY A 90 -2.80 -2.79 4.19
CA GLY A 90 -1.37 -2.67 3.88
C GLY A 90 -1.12 -2.00 2.54
N LEU A 91 -1.91 -2.32 1.51
CA LEU A 91 -1.86 -1.67 0.20
C LEU A 91 -2.18 -0.17 0.29
N VAL A 92 -3.22 0.21 1.04
CA VAL A 92 -3.56 1.62 1.32
C VAL A 92 -2.40 2.33 2.01
N ALA A 93 -1.86 1.76 3.08
CA ALA A 93 -0.73 2.34 3.80
C ALA A 93 0.50 2.50 2.90
N LEU A 94 0.82 1.50 2.07
CA LEU A 94 1.94 1.57 1.13
C LEU A 94 1.74 2.67 0.08
N ALA A 95 0.55 2.76 -0.50
CA ALA A 95 0.25 3.78 -1.52
C ALA A 95 0.34 5.21 -0.95
N LEU A 96 -0.19 5.42 0.26
CA LEU A 96 -0.06 6.70 0.97
C LEU A 96 1.40 7.03 1.29
N THR A 97 2.19 6.01 1.68
CA THR A 97 3.63 6.18 1.94
C THR A 97 4.39 6.56 0.67
N LEU A 98 4.10 5.92 -0.47
CA LEU A 98 4.72 6.25 -1.76
C LEU A 98 4.36 7.67 -2.22
N ALA A 99 3.08 8.03 -2.13
CA ALA A 99 2.63 9.37 -2.52
C ALA A 99 3.24 10.45 -1.61
N GLY A 100 3.26 10.21 -0.29
CA GLY A 100 3.83 11.12 0.68
C GLY A 100 5.36 11.22 0.60
N ALA A 101 6.07 10.12 0.36
CA ALA A 101 7.52 10.12 0.13
C ALA A 101 7.88 10.91 -1.14
N THR A 102 7.08 10.74 -2.21
CA THR A 102 7.28 11.53 -3.44
C THR A 102 6.97 13.00 -3.20
N MET A 103 5.90 13.32 -2.48
CA MET A 103 5.58 14.69 -2.07
C MET A 103 6.75 15.32 -1.29
N LEU A 104 7.29 14.62 -0.30
CA LEU A 104 8.43 15.09 0.50
C LEU A 104 9.67 15.30 -0.36
N LEU A 105 9.94 14.40 -1.31
CA LEU A 105 11.04 14.55 -2.27
C LEU A 105 10.90 15.83 -3.10
N PHE A 106 9.71 16.13 -3.61
CA PHE A 106 9.47 17.34 -4.40
C PHE A 106 9.46 18.62 -3.55
N ASP A 107 9.01 18.56 -2.29
CA ASP A 107 9.15 19.65 -1.33
C ASP A 107 10.63 19.98 -1.08
N LEU A 108 11.48 18.96 -0.94
CA LEU A 108 12.91 19.11 -0.70
C LEU A 108 13.69 19.64 -1.92
N VAL A 109 13.33 19.20 -3.12
CA VAL A 109 14.11 19.49 -4.33
C VAL A 109 13.63 20.76 -5.03
N LEU A 110 12.33 21.08 -4.97
CA LEU A 110 11.73 22.18 -5.72
C LEU A 110 11.03 23.18 -4.80
N SER A 111 9.88 22.79 -4.26
CA SER A 111 9.06 23.64 -3.38
C SER A 111 7.89 22.87 -2.79
N ARG A 112 7.34 23.38 -1.70
CA ARG A 112 6.17 22.81 -1.02
C ARG A 112 4.94 22.67 -1.92
N THR A 113 4.69 23.66 -2.77
CA THR A 113 3.59 23.61 -3.73
C THR A 113 3.78 22.48 -4.73
N ALA A 114 5.00 22.30 -5.26
CA ALA A 114 5.31 21.17 -6.15
C ALA A 114 5.10 19.83 -5.44
N GLY A 115 5.50 19.74 -4.17
CA GLY A 115 5.23 18.59 -3.30
C GLY A 115 3.74 18.25 -3.22
N TYR A 116 2.89 19.21 -2.86
CA TYR A 116 1.44 18.98 -2.76
C TYR A 116 0.80 18.61 -4.10
N VAL A 117 1.22 19.23 -5.21
CA VAL A 117 0.70 18.92 -6.55
C VAL A 117 1.03 17.48 -6.93
N VAL A 118 2.27 17.05 -6.76
CA VAL A 118 2.69 15.68 -7.11
C VAL A 118 2.09 14.66 -6.16
N GLY A 119 2.09 14.93 -4.86
CA GLY A 119 1.47 14.06 -3.86
C GLY A 119 -0.02 13.87 -4.11
N GLY A 120 -0.76 14.97 -4.29
CA GLY A 120 -2.18 14.95 -4.61
C GLY A 120 -2.46 14.26 -5.94
N GLY A 121 -1.67 14.54 -6.98
CA GLY A 121 -1.77 13.87 -8.29
C GLY A 121 -1.57 12.36 -8.20
N LEU A 122 -0.57 11.90 -7.45
CA LEU A 122 -0.34 10.47 -7.21
C LEU A 122 -1.50 9.81 -6.45
N LEU A 123 -2.04 10.49 -5.43
CA LEU A 123 -3.21 9.98 -4.72
C LEU A 123 -4.43 9.88 -5.64
N LEU A 124 -4.64 10.83 -6.55
CA LEU A 124 -5.70 10.76 -7.55
C LEU A 124 -5.47 9.61 -8.53
N VAL A 125 -4.24 9.36 -8.96
CA VAL A 125 -3.90 8.22 -9.83
C VAL A 125 -4.17 6.90 -9.11
N VAL A 126 -3.76 6.76 -7.85
CA VAL A 126 -4.03 5.57 -7.03
C VAL A 126 -5.54 5.37 -6.83
N ALA A 127 -6.26 6.42 -6.44
CA ALA A 127 -7.71 6.37 -6.25
C ALA A 127 -8.42 6.02 -7.57
N GLY A 128 -7.97 6.58 -8.69
CA GLY A 128 -8.45 6.25 -10.03
C GLY A 128 -8.22 4.78 -10.37
N ALA A 129 -7.01 4.26 -10.14
CA ALA A 129 -6.70 2.86 -10.39
C ALA A 129 -7.54 1.92 -9.51
N TRP A 130 -7.80 2.25 -8.26
CA TRP A 130 -8.59 1.41 -7.35
C TRP A 130 -10.10 1.54 -7.48
N LEU A 131 -10.61 2.70 -7.90
CA LEU A 131 -12.05 2.90 -8.05
C LEU A 131 -12.47 2.71 -9.50
N VAL A 132 -11.82 3.37 -10.45
CA VAL A 132 -12.27 3.37 -11.85
C VAL A 132 -12.05 1.99 -12.50
N LEU A 133 -10.89 1.37 -12.30
CA LEU A 133 -10.56 0.10 -12.96
C LEU A 133 -11.55 -1.02 -12.63
N PRO A 134 -11.87 -1.32 -11.35
CA PRO A 134 -12.85 -2.37 -11.05
C PRO A 134 -14.25 -2.02 -11.53
N HIS A 135 -14.66 -0.75 -11.50
CA HIS A 135 -15.97 -0.35 -12.03
C HIS A 135 -16.05 -0.53 -13.55
N VAL A 136 -14.98 -0.24 -14.29
CA VAL A 136 -14.92 -0.45 -15.75
C VAL A 136 -14.93 -1.94 -16.09
N ILE A 137 -14.18 -2.76 -15.35
CA ILE A 137 -14.17 -4.22 -15.57
C ILE A 137 -15.54 -4.82 -15.25
N ALA A 138 -16.16 -4.44 -14.12
CA ALA A 138 -17.48 -4.91 -13.74
C ALA A 138 -18.54 -4.55 -14.79
N ARG A 139 -18.51 -3.32 -15.33
CA ARG A 139 -19.44 -2.88 -16.38
C ARG A 139 -19.26 -3.62 -17.70
N ARG A 140 -18.03 -4.01 -18.05
CA ARG A 140 -17.76 -4.80 -19.27
C ARG A 140 -18.22 -6.24 -19.12
N ALA A 141 -18.01 -6.85 -17.95
CA ALA A 141 -18.46 -8.22 -17.68
C ALA A 141 -19.99 -8.35 -17.80
N THR A 142 -20.74 -7.38 -17.28
CA THR A 142 -22.21 -7.37 -17.42
C THR A 142 -22.68 -7.15 -18.86
N ALA A 143 -21.94 -6.37 -19.65
CA ALA A 143 -22.29 -6.09 -21.05
C ALA A 143 -22.05 -7.30 -21.99
N ASP A 144 -21.05 -8.14 -21.71
CA ASP A 144 -20.82 -9.39 -22.45
C ASP A 144 -21.87 -10.46 -22.10
N GLU A 145 -22.40 -10.46 -20.87
CA GLU A 145 -23.45 -11.39 -20.42
C GLU A 145 -24.81 -11.07 -21.09
N ASP A 146 -25.13 -9.78 -21.28
CA ASP A 146 -26.31 -9.32 -22.01
C ASP A 146 -26.22 -9.52 -23.53
N ALA A 147 -25.01 -9.76 -24.07
CA ALA A 147 -24.73 -9.97 -25.50
C ALA A 147 -24.66 -11.47 -25.89
N GLY A 148 -25.14 -12.38 -25.03
CA GLY A 148 -25.13 -13.83 -25.25
C GLY A 148 -25.78 -14.29 -26.57
N PRO A 149 -25.33 -15.43 -27.14
CA PRO A 149 -25.46 -15.74 -28.56
C PRO A 149 -26.89 -16.11 -28.98
N ASP A 150 -27.38 -15.45 -30.05
CA ASP A 150 -28.58 -15.83 -30.81
C ASP A 150 -28.47 -17.24 -31.44
#